data_AF-A0A1L7BEB3-F1
#
_entry.id   AF-A0A1L7BEB3-F1
#
_cell.length_a   1.000
_cell.length_b   1.000
_cell.length_c   1.000
_cell.angle_alpha   90.00
_cell.angle_beta   90.00
_cell.angle_gamma   90.00
#
_symmetry.space_group_name_H-M   'P 1'
#
loop_
_entity.id
_entity.type
_entity.pdbx_description
1 polymer ?
#
loop_
_entity_poly.entity_id
_entity_poly.type
_entity_poly.pdbx_seq_one_letter_code
_entity_poly.pdbx_strand_id
1 'polypeptide(L)'
;MHITKKELKFNLRTFILWCVIISLFVFLYASVTNIFLQQNSSALKFIEKLPKNLLKTFNIDMEILSKPEGLFGTESMVFMFILFGTFSILLSSKILASEFDEKTIEYILLKPLKRKKIFFEKTLAIFIYNILLFFAFFTFEVIFFKTFVEKFSVKVMFGFALYLLSIAIFFSSIAILLSIFIKKRKVVNSLSIAILFLFYFLDTVTKGVKNFAFLRKISMFYHLSTIQLVNQHTINYIAVFFIILISFALILVSKKSFETQDILI
;
A
#
# COMPACT_ATOMS: atom_id res chain seq x y z
N MET A 1 -11.28 -1.13 -29.38
CA MET A 1 -10.63 -1.80 -28.23
C MET A 1 -10.69 -0.86 -27.03
N HIS A 2 -11.26 -1.29 -25.90
CA HIS A 2 -11.28 -0.49 -24.66
C HIS A 2 -9.86 -0.21 -24.17
N ILE A 3 -9.59 1.02 -23.75
CA ILE A 3 -8.29 1.47 -23.23
C ILE A 3 -7.93 0.63 -22.01
N THR A 4 -8.88 0.35 -21.12
CA THR A 4 -8.66 -0.53 -19.95
C THR A 4 -8.08 -1.89 -20.33
N LYS A 5 -8.62 -2.56 -21.36
CA LYS A 5 -8.11 -3.87 -21.81
C LYS A 5 -6.67 -3.77 -22.34
N LYS A 6 -6.34 -2.66 -23.02
CA LYS A 6 -4.96 -2.37 -23.43
C LYS A 6 -4.06 -2.27 -22.19
N GLU A 7 -4.41 -1.39 -21.25
CA GLU A 7 -3.58 -1.14 -20.05
C GLU A 7 -3.38 -2.42 -19.22
N LEU A 8 -4.42 -3.24 -19.08
CA LEU A 8 -4.31 -4.55 -18.44
C LEU A 8 -3.33 -5.45 -19.19
N LYS A 9 -3.46 -5.61 -20.51
CA LYS A 9 -2.54 -6.49 -21.27
C LYS A 9 -1.07 -6.02 -21.18
N PHE A 10 -0.82 -4.71 -21.28
CA PHE A 10 0.54 -4.17 -21.31
C PHE A 10 1.25 -4.19 -19.95
N ASN A 11 0.50 -4.15 -18.85
CA ASN A 11 1.08 -4.13 -17.50
C ASN A 11 1.08 -5.49 -16.79
N LEU A 12 0.54 -6.54 -17.42
CA LEU A 12 0.38 -7.86 -16.81
C LEU A 12 1.71 -8.48 -16.37
N ARG A 13 2.76 -8.40 -17.21
CA ARG A 13 4.09 -8.93 -16.86
C ARG A 13 4.67 -8.26 -15.61
N THR A 14 4.56 -6.93 -15.53
CA THR A 14 5.00 -6.17 -14.36
C THR A 14 4.19 -6.57 -13.14
N PHE A 15 2.87 -6.69 -13.26
CA PHE A 15 2.00 -7.13 -12.16
C PHE A 15 2.35 -8.53 -11.63
N ILE A 16 2.62 -9.50 -12.51
CA ILE A 16 3.04 -10.86 -12.12
C ILE A 16 4.33 -10.81 -11.32
N LEU A 17 5.33 -10.02 -11.75
CA LEU A 17 6.58 -9.86 -11.00
C LEU A 17 6.33 -9.31 -9.59
N TRP A 18 5.44 -8.33 -9.44
CA TRP A 18 5.07 -7.80 -8.12
C TRP A 18 4.34 -8.83 -7.25
N CYS A 19 3.46 -9.64 -7.83
CA CYS A 19 2.83 -10.75 -7.11
C CYS A 19 3.86 -11.76 -6.60
N VAL A 20 4.88 -12.09 -7.41
CA VAL A 20 5.97 -12.99 -7.00
C VAL A 20 6.79 -12.37 -5.85
N ILE A 21 7.17 -11.10 -5.95
CA ILE A 21 7.94 -10.40 -4.90
C ILE A 21 7.16 -10.40 -3.58
N ILE A 22 5.88 -10.04 -3.62
CA ILE A 22 5.03 -10.00 -2.43
C ILE A 22 4.83 -11.41 -1.87
N SER A 23 4.54 -12.41 -2.73
CA SER A 23 4.40 -13.80 -2.32
C SER A 23 5.67 -14.32 -1.62
N LEU A 24 6.86 -14.04 -2.16
CA LEU A 24 8.12 -14.45 -1.56
C LEU A 24 8.35 -13.77 -0.20
N PHE A 25 7.99 -12.50 -0.08
CA PHE A 25 8.08 -11.76 1.17
C PHE A 25 7.13 -12.32 2.23
N VAL A 26 5.86 -12.60 1.87
CA VAL A 26 4.90 -13.25 2.77
C VAL A 26 5.40 -14.62 3.19
N PHE A 27 5.88 -15.44 2.24
CA PHE A 27 6.44 -16.77 2.52
C PHE A 27 7.56 -16.70 3.55
N LEU A 28 8.52 -15.78 3.37
CA LEU A 28 9.64 -15.59 4.28
C LEU A 28 9.13 -15.27 5.68
N TYR A 29 8.25 -14.28 5.84
CA TYR A 29 7.76 -13.90 7.17
C TYR A 29 6.87 -14.97 7.80
N ALA A 30 5.97 -15.61 7.04
CA ALA A 30 5.15 -16.71 7.56
C ALA A 30 6.01 -17.88 8.07
N SER A 31 7.09 -18.21 7.36
CA SER A 31 8.03 -19.26 7.80
C SER A 31 8.76 -18.87 9.09
N VAL A 32 9.20 -17.61 9.21
CA VAL A 32 9.90 -17.09 10.40
C VAL A 32 8.96 -16.99 11.60
N THR A 33 7.69 -16.63 11.39
CA THR A 33 6.68 -16.58 12.45
C THR A 33 6.58 -17.90 13.21
N ASN A 34 6.61 -19.05 12.53
CA ASN A 34 6.59 -20.35 13.20
C ASN A 34 7.79 -20.54 14.15
N ILE A 35 8.97 -20.10 13.73
CA ILE A 35 10.20 -20.16 14.55
C ILE A 35 10.03 -19.34 15.82
N PHE A 36 9.42 -18.14 15.72
CA PHE A 36 9.16 -17.30 16.88
C PHE A 36 8.09 -17.89 17.81
N LEU A 37 7.02 -18.49 17.29
CA LEU A 37 5.95 -19.07 18.10
C LEU A 37 6.37 -20.31 18.90
N GLN A 38 7.43 -20.99 18.47
CA GLN A 38 8.00 -22.09 19.27
C GLN A 38 8.55 -21.53 20.59
N GLN A 39 7.91 -21.90 21.71
CA GLN A 39 8.21 -21.42 23.08
C GLN A 39 9.68 -21.55 23.52
N ASN A 40 10.47 -22.39 22.84
CA ASN A 40 11.90 -22.58 23.12
C ASN A 40 12.85 -21.84 22.18
N SER A 41 12.33 -20.98 21.30
CA SER A 41 13.16 -20.27 20.34
C SER A 41 14.19 -19.40 21.06
N SER A 42 15.45 -19.56 20.66
CA SER A 42 16.59 -18.79 21.19
C SER A 42 16.36 -17.28 21.04
N ALA A 43 15.60 -16.89 20.01
CA ALA A 43 15.23 -15.51 19.72
C ALA A 43 14.30 -14.91 20.78
N LEU A 44 13.19 -15.57 21.15
CA LEU A 44 12.29 -15.07 22.20
C LEU A 44 13.01 -14.95 23.55
N LYS A 45 13.77 -15.98 23.94
CA LYS A 45 14.55 -15.98 25.19
C LYS A 45 15.60 -14.88 25.25
N PHE A 46 16.13 -14.45 24.09
CA PHE A 46 17.05 -13.32 24.02
C PHE A 46 16.31 -12.00 24.23
N ILE A 47 15.16 -11.81 23.57
CA ILE A 47 14.36 -10.58 23.70
C ILE A 47 13.81 -10.43 25.12
N GLU A 48 13.38 -11.52 25.77
CA GLU A 48 12.92 -11.52 27.17
C GLU A 48 14.00 -11.08 28.16
N LYS A 49 15.28 -11.31 27.84
CA LYS A 49 16.42 -10.88 28.67
C LYS A 49 16.74 -9.40 28.51
N LEU A 50 16.18 -8.70 27.52
CA LEU A 50 16.42 -7.28 27.35
C LEU A 50 15.74 -6.48 28.47
N PRO A 51 16.40 -5.43 29.00
CA PRO A 51 15.78 -4.52 29.95
C PRO A 51 14.43 -3.98 29.44
N LYS A 52 13.42 -3.93 30.31
CA LYS A 52 12.08 -3.39 29.98
C LYS A 52 12.14 -1.98 29.38
N ASN A 53 13.12 -1.17 29.78
CA ASN A 53 13.34 0.16 29.22
C ASN A 53 13.73 0.09 27.74
N LEU A 54 14.61 -0.84 27.33
CA LEU A 54 14.96 -1.02 25.92
C LEU A 54 13.76 -1.50 25.11
N LEU A 55 13.01 -2.49 25.60
CA LEU A 55 11.81 -2.98 24.93
C LEU A 55 10.79 -1.86 24.69
N LYS A 56 10.53 -1.01 25.69
CA LYS A 56 9.66 0.16 25.55
C LYS A 56 10.21 1.19 24.57
N THR A 57 11.52 1.47 24.60
CA THR A 57 12.17 2.43 23.69
C THR A 57 12.09 1.98 22.23
N PHE A 58 12.28 0.68 21.95
CA PHE A 58 12.14 0.12 20.61
C PHE A 58 10.70 -0.22 20.23
N ASN A 59 9.73 0.10 21.10
CA ASN A 59 8.30 -0.18 20.90
C ASN A 59 8.04 -1.67 20.61
N ILE A 60 8.82 -2.56 21.23
CA ILE A 60 8.68 -4.01 21.15
C ILE A 60 7.69 -4.45 22.22
N ASP A 61 6.58 -5.06 21.79
CA ASP A 61 5.55 -5.61 22.67
C ASP A 61 5.59 -7.14 22.60
N MET A 62 6.03 -7.76 23.69
CA MET A 62 6.15 -9.22 23.81
C MET A 62 4.80 -9.94 23.76
N GLU A 63 3.73 -9.28 24.20
CA GLU A 63 2.38 -9.85 24.12
C GLU A 63 1.92 -9.91 22.67
N ILE A 64 2.33 -8.95 21.84
CA ILE A 64 2.04 -8.96 20.41
C ILE A 64 2.92 -9.99 19.71
N LEU A 65 4.23 -10.00 19.96
CA LEU A 65 5.16 -10.93 19.29
C LEU A 65 4.89 -12.40 19.57
N SER A 66 4.25 -12.72 20.71
CA SER A 66 3.81 -14.08 21.04
C SER A 66 2.49 -14.48 20.36
N LYS A 67 1.79 -13.54 19.70
CA LYS A 67 0.60 -13.85 18.89
C LYS A 67 0.99 -14.32 17.50
N PRO A 68 0.24 -15.27 16.92
CA PRO A 68 0.54 -15.82 15.60
C PRO A 68 0.63 -14.79 14.48
N GLU A 69 -0.23 -13.78 14.50
CA GLU A 69 -0.27 -12.71 13.52
C GLU A 69 0.57 -11.51 13.94
N GLY A 70 1.15 -11.54 15.15
CA GLY A 70 1.80 -10.39 15.76
C GLY A 70 3.09 -9.99 15.07
N LEU A 71 4.03 -10.93 14.91
CA LEU A 71 5.31 -10.66 14.22
C LEU A 71 5.08 -10.15 12.79
N PHE A 72 4.14 -10.75 12.09
CA PHE A 72 3.76 -10.34 10.74
C PHE A 72 3.06 -8.97 10.76
N GLY A 73 2.10 -8.79 11.67
CA GLY A 73 1.31 -7.57 11.84
C GLY A 73 2.11 -6.35 12.25
N THR A 74 3.25 -6.52 12.92
CA THR A 74 4.13 -5.40 13.28
C THR A 74 5.19 -5.15 12.22
N GLU A 75 6.17 -6.05 12.09
CA GLU A 75 7.37 -5.80 11.31
C GLU A 75 7.13 -5.97 9.81
N SER A 76 6.42 -7.03 9.41
CA SER A 76 6.21 -7.31 7.99
C SER A 76 5.29 -6.28 7.32
N MET A 77 4.27 -5.82 8.07
CA MET A 77 3.26 -4.89 7.54
C MET A 77 3.85 -3.54 7.19
N VAL A 78 4.89 -3.08 7.89
CA VAL A 78 5.64 -1.87 7.55
C VAL A 78 6.20 -1.95 6.13
N PHE A 79 6.89 -3.05 5.82
CA PHE A 79 7.45 -3.26 4.49
C PHE A 79 6.34 -3.45 3.44
N MET A 80 5.27 -4.16 3.79
CA MET A 80 4.14 -4.35 2.88
C MET A 80 3.45 -3.04 2.52
N PHE A 81 3.27 -2.13 3.48
CA PHE A 81 2.75 -0.80 3.22
C PHE A 81 3.58 -0.04 2.18
N ILE A 82 4.92 -0.09 2.31
CA ILE A 82 5.85 0.56 1.39
C ILE A 82 5.81 -0.12 0.01
N LEU A 83 5.79 -1.45 -0.04
CA LEU A 83 5.73 -2.22 -1.29
C LEU A 83 4.43 -1.96 -2.06
N PHE A 84 3.28 -2.02 -1.39
CA PHE A 84 1.97 -1.76 -2.00
C PHE A 84 1.83 -0.33 -2.48
N GLY A 85 2.25 0.64 -1.67
CA GLY A 85 2.21 2.04 -2.07
C GLY A 85 3.15 2.32 -3.24
N THR A 86 4.36 1.75 -3.23
CA THR A 86 5.33 1.89 -4.32
C THR A 86 4.85 1.25 -5.61
N PHE A 87 4.32 0.03 -5.57
CA PHE A 87 3.67 -0.61 -6.72
C PHE A 87 2.61 0.30 -7.34
N SER A 88 1.72 0.82 -6.49
CA SER A 88 0.59 1.66 -6.89
C SER A 88 1.06 2.96 -7.54
N ILE A 89 2.08 3.60 -6.98
CA ILE A 89 2.70 4.81 -7.53
C ILE A 89 3.30 4.54 -8.91
N LEU A 90 4.14 3.50 -9.01
CA LEU A 90 4.84 3.16 -10.25
C LEU A 90 3.88 2.75 -11.36
N LEU A 91 2.79 2.06 -11.03
CA LEU A 91 1.73 1.71 -11.97
C LEU A 91 0.97 2.95 -12.43
N SER A 92 0.53 3.80 -11.50
CA SER A 92 -0.21 5.04 -11.82
C SER A 92 0.60 5.96 -12.74
N SER A 93 1.87 6.20 -12.41
CA SER A 93 2.74 7.05 -13.23
C SER A 93 3.02 6.43 -14.61
N LYS A 94 3.14 5.10 -14.69
CA LYS A 94 3.34 4.39 -15.94
C LYS A 94 2.11 4.41 -16.84
N ILE A 95 0.89 4.48 -16.28
CA ILE A 95 -0.35 4.51 -17.07
C ILE A 95 -0.72 5.95 -17.50
N LEU A 96 -0.40 6.96 -16.68
CA LEU A 96 -0.77 8.36 -16.95
C LEU A 96 0.41 9.26 -17.32
N ALA A 97 1.44 9.36 -16.47
CA ALA A 97 2.54 10.31 -16.71
C ALA A 97 3.38 9.95 -17.95
N SER A 98 3.54 8.66 -18.26
CA SER A 98 4.22 8.20 -19.48
C SER A 98 3.61 8.75 -20.76
N GLU A 99 2.28 8.92 -20.80
CA GLU A 99 1.58 9.38 -22.00
C GLU A 99 1.97 10.82 -22.37
N PHE A 100 2.24 11.64 -21.36
CA PHE A 100 2.74 12.98 -21.55
C PHE A 100 4.26 12.97 -21.83
N ASP A 101 5.01 12.15 -21.10
CA ASP A 101 6.47 12.10 -21.21
C ASP A 101 6.95 11.58 -22.57
N GLU A 102 6.25 10.59 -23.11
CA GLU A 102 6.51 9.94 -24.40
C GLU A 102 5.72 10.57 -25.56
N LYS A 103 4.98 11.66 -25.30
CA LYS A 103 4.10 12.37 -26.26
C LYS A 103 3.05 11.49 -26.94
N THR A 104 2.70 10.35 -26.36
CA THR A 104 1.68 9.45 -26.92
C THR A 104 0.25 9.91 -26.64
N ILE A 105 0.08 10.89 -25.74
CA ILE A 105 -1.22 11.49 -25.40
C ILE A 105 -1.93 12.11 -26.61
N GLU A 106 -1.18 12.71 -27.55
CA GLU A 106 -1.73 13.33 -28.77
C GLU A 106 -2.49 12.32 -29.62
N TYR A 107 -1.89 11.14 -29.85
CA TYR A 107 -2.52 10.05 -30.61
C TYR A 107 -3.78 9.50 -29.93
N ILE A 108 -3.85 9.56 -28.59
CA ILE A 108 -5.03 9.12 -27.84
C ILE A 108 -6.17 10.12 -27.99
N LEU A 109 -5.85 11.42 -28.00
CA LEU A 109 -6.83 12.50 -28.12
C LEU A 109 -7.39 12.67 -29.53
N LEU A 110 -6.68 12.21 -30.57
CA LEU A 110 -7.19 12.17 -31.94
C LEU A 110 -8.34 11.17 -32.12
N LYS A 111 -8.49 10.20 -31.21
CA LYS A 111 -9.61 9.26 -31.26
C LYS A 111 -10.91 9.99 -30.89
N PRO A 112 -12.06 9.59 -31.46
CA PRO A 112 -13.37 10.19 -31.15
C PRO A 112 -13.89 9.73 -29.76
N LEU A 113 -13.08 9.92 -28.73
CA LEU A 113 -13.36 9.57 -27.34
C LEU A 113 -13.30 10.84 -26.48
N LYS A 114 -14.28 11.02 -25.61
CA LYS A 114 -14.28 12.14 -24.65
C LYS A 114 -13.09 11.99 -23.68
N ARG A 115 -12.39 13.08 -23.37
CA ARG A 115 -11.26 13.11 -22.41
C ARG A 115 -11.60 12.44 -21.07
N LYS A 116 -12.81 12.69 -20.56
CA LYS A 116 -13.34 12.04 -19.34
C LYS A 116 -13.35 10.52 -19.40
N LYS A 117 -13.64 9.95 -20.57
CA LYS A 117 -13.68 8.49 -20.79
C LYS A 117 -12.27 7.92 -20.81
N ILE A 118 -11.32 8.61 -21.43
CA ILE A 118 -9.89 8.23 -21.44
C ILE A 118 -9.36 8.19 -20.00
N PHE A 119 -9.58 9.25 -19.23
CA PHE A 119 -9.15 9.34 -17.83
C PHE A 119 -9.77 8.22 -16.98
N PHE A 120 -11.08 8.00 -17.12
CA PHE A 120 -11.79 6.96 -16.38
C PHE A 120 -11.29 5.56 -16.72
N GLU A 121 -11.14 5.22 -18.01
CA GLU A 121 -10.69 3.88 -18.42
C GLU A 121 -9.25 3.57 -17.95
N LYS A 122 -8.37 4.58 -17.91
CA LYS A 122 -7.00 4.44 -17.36
C LYS A 122 -6.99 4.31 -15.84
N THR A 123 -7.72 5.19 -15.14
CA THR A 123 -7.86 5.13 -13.67
C THR A 123 -8.49 3.81 -13.23
N LEU A 124 -9.47 3.30 -13.98
CA LEU A 124 -10.08 1.99 -13.74
C LEU A 124 -9.06 0.85 -13.87
N ALA A 125 -8.16 0.90 -14.86
CA ALA A 125 -7.11 -0.12 -14.99
C ALA A 125 -6.15 -0.13 -13.79
N ILE A 126 -5.80 1.05 -13.25
CA ILE A 126 -4.99 1.19 -12.04
C ILE A 126 -5.69 0.51 -10.86
N PHE A 127 -6.98 0.80 -10.63
CA PHE A 127 -7.72 0.21 -9.51
C PHE A 127 -7.97 -1.28 -9.65
N ILE A 128 -8.22 -1.78 -10.87
CA ILE A 128 -8.31 -3.23 -11.11
C ILE A 128 -7.02 -3.91 -10.65
N TYR A 129 -5.85 -3.35 -10.97
CA TYR A 129 -4.58 -3.92 -10.53
C TYR A 129 -4.36 -3.85 -9.02
N ASN A 130 -4.75 -2.77 -8.35
CA ASN A 130 -4.68 -2.68 -6.89
C ASN A 130 -5.60 -3.71 -6.21
N ILE A 131 -6.81 -3.91 -6.76
CA ILE A 131 -7.75 -4.94 -6.29
C ILE A 131 -7.20 -6.36 -6.53
N LEU A 132 -6.63 -6.61 -7.72
CA LEU A 132 -5.99 -7.90 -8.01
C LEU A 132 -4.79 -8.16 -7.09
N LEU A 133 -3.99 -7.14 -6.77
CA LEU A 133 -2.88 -7.26 -5.84
C LEU A 133 -3.35 -7.56 -4.42
N PHE A 134 -4.43 -6.93 -3.99
CA PHE A 134 -5.12 -7.23 -2.73
C PHE A 134 -5.50 -8.71 -2.65
N PHE A 135 -6.18 -9.24 -3.68
CA PHE A 135 -6.58 -10.66 -3.71
C PHE A 135 -5.37 -11.59 -3.75
N ALA A 136 -4.34 -11.26 -4.53
CA ALA A 136 -3.11 -12.04 -4.61
C ALA A 136 -2.43 -12.12 -3.24
N PHE A 137 -2.21 -10.98 -2.58
CA PHE A 137 -1.61 -10.93 -1.25
C PHE A 137 -2.45 -11.71 -0.23
N PHE A 138 -3.75 -11.43 -0.11
CA PHE A 138 -4.62 -12.11 0.85
C PHE A 138 -4.60 -13.63 0.64
N THR A 139 -4.63 -14.08 -0.61
CA THR A 139 -4.57 -15.52 -0.95
C THR A 139 -3.24 -16.13 -0.52
N PHE A 140 -2.10 -15.52 -0.88
CA PHE A 140 -0.78 -16.03 -0.50
C PHE A 140 -0.55 -16.00 1.01
N GLU A 141 -0.99 -14.94 1.68
CA GLU A 141 -0.94 -14.82 3.14
C GLU A 141 -1.66 -15.98 3.80
N VAL A 142 -2.94 -16.21 3.47
CA VAL A 142 -3.73 -17.30 4.04
C VAL A 142 -3.11 -18.67 3.74
N ILE A 143 -2.62 -18.90 2.50
CA ILE A 143 -1.99 -20.17 2.14
C ILE A 143 -0.73 -20.42 2.98
N PHE A 144 0.17 -19.44 3.07
CA PHE A 144 1.44 -19.63 3.80
C PHE A 144 1.24 -19.70 5.30
N PHE A 145 0.35 -18.90 5.89
CA PHE A 145 0.03 -19.04 7.31
C PHE A 145 -0.62 -20.38 7.60
N LYS A 146 -1.53 -20.88 6.76
CA LYS A 146 -2.08 -22.23 6.93
C LYS A 146 -1.01 -23.33 6.84
N THR A 147 0.08 -23.08 6.12
CA THR A 147 1.17 -24.04 5.97
C THR A 147 2.14 -24.01 7.15
N PHE A 148 2.44 -22.82 7.69
CA PHE A 148 3.51 -22.65 8.68
C PHE A 148 3.02 -22.37 10.11
N VAL A 149 1.79 -21.90 10.29
CA VAL A 149 1.29 -21.37 11.57
C VAL A 149 0.02 -22.11 11.97
N GLU A 150 0.05 -22.80 13.11
CA GLU A 150 -1.03 -23.71 13.54
C GLU A 150 -2.37 -23.01 13.82
N LYS A 151 -2.33 -21.83 14.44
CA LYS A 151 -3.53 -21.07 14.82
C LYS A 151 -3.36 -19.63 14.36
N PHE A 152 -4.29 -19.14 13.56
CA PHE A 152 -4.34 -17.74 13.15
C PHE A 152 -5.78 -17.35 12.76
N SER A 153 -6.01 -16.06 12.67
CA SER A 153 -7.29 -15.40 12.42
C SER A 153 -7.33 -14.88 10.99
N VAL A 154 -8.07 -15.57 10.14
CA VAL A 154 -8.33 -15.12 8.74
C VAL A 154 -8.92 -13.70 8.71
N LYS A 155 -9.67 -13.31 9.75
CA LYS A 155 -10.22 -11.95 9.88
C LYS A 155 -9.12 -10.89 10.03
N VAL A 156 -8.07 -11.19 10.79
CA VAL A 156 -6.92 -10.28 10.97
C VAL A 156 -6.16 -10.14 9.65
N MET A 157 -5.91 -11.25 8.95
CA MET A 157 -5.26 -11.25 7.62
C MET A 157 -6.05 -10.46 6.59
N PHE A 158 -7.38 -10.62 6.58
CA PHE A 158 -8.25 -9.81 5.73
C PHE A 158 -8.14 -8.32 6.08
N GLY A 159 -8.06 -7.99 7.37
CA GLY A 159 -7.81 -6.62 7.84
C GLY A 159 -6.48 -6.06 7.34
N PHE A 160 -5.39 -6.84 7.37
CA PHE A 160 -4.10 -6.44 6.79
C PHE A 160 -4.21 -6.16 5.30
N ALA A 161 -4.79 -7.08 4.54
CA ALA A 161 -5.02 -6.88 3.11
C ALA A 161 -5.84 -5.62 2.84
N LEU A 162 -6.91 -5.37 3.63
CA LEU A 162 -7.77 -4.20 3.48
C LEU A 162 -7.02 -2.89 3.76
N TYR A 163 -6.16 -2.87 4.78
CA TYR A 163 -5.31 -1.73 5.08
C TYR A 163 -4.33 -1.46 3.94
N LEU A 164 -3.68 -2.50 3.40
CA LEU A 164 -2.78 -2.37 2.24
C LEU A 164 -3.50 -1.85 1.00
N LEU A 165 -4.72 -2.33 0.72
CA LEU A 165 -5.54 -1.83 -0.39
C LEU A 165 -5.86 -0.34 -0.23
N SER A 166 -6.21 0.10 0.98
CA SER A 166 -6.53 1.52 1.24
C SER A 166 -5.32 2.44 0.99
N ILE A 167 -4.12 2.00 1.40
CA ILE A 167 -2.85 2.70 1.15
C ILE A 167 -2.50 2.71 -0.34
N ALA A 168 -2.66 1.57 -1.03
CA ALA A 168 -2.46 1.45 -2.47
C ALA A 168 -3.35 2.44 -3.25
N ILE A 169 -4.64 2.50 -2.91
CA ILE A 169 -5.59 3.45 -3.51
C ILE A 169 -5.15 4.89 -3.23
N PHE A 170 -4.82 5.24 -1.98
CA PHE A 170 -4.41 6.59 -1.63
C PHE A 170 -3.17 7.08 -2.39
N PHE A 171 -2.10 6.30 -2.40
CA PHE A 171 -0.88 6.68 -3.11
C PHE A 171 -1.02 6.59 -4.62
N SER A 172 -1.89 5.71 -5.14
CA SER A 172 -2.27 5.73 -6.56
C SER A 172 -2.95 7.04 -6.93
N SER A 173 -3.85 7.58 -6.09
CA SER A 173 -4.54 8.86 -6.31
C SER A 173 -3.58 10.05 -6.28
N ILE A 174 -2.60 10.05 -5.36
CA ILE A 174 -1.52 11.06 -5.35
C ILE A 174 -0.73 11.00 -6.65
N ALA A 175 -0.30 9.81 -7.07
CA ALA A 175 0.48 9.64 -8.29
C ALA A 175 -0.32 10.02 -9.55
N ILE A 176 -1.62 9.72 -9.59
CA ILE A 176 -2.55 10.16 -10.65
C ILE A 176 -2.59 11.70 -10.71
N LEU A 177 -2.81 12.36 -9.57
CA LEU A 177 -2.85 13.82 -9.50
C LEU A 177 -1.55 14.45 -10.00
N LEU A 178 -0.42 13.98 -9.47
CA LEU A 178 0.91 14.47 -9.87
C LEU A 178 1.20 14.19 -11.35
N SER A 179 0.71 13.09 -11.91
CA SER A 179 0.89 12.77 -13.34
C SER A 179 0.31 13.84 -14.25
N ILE A 180 -0.80 14.47 -13.86
CA ILE A 180 -1.49 15.49 -14.67
C ILE A 180 -0.77 16.82 -14.63
N PHE A 181 -0.21 17.21 -13.48
CA PHE A 181 0.48 18.49 -13.32
C PHE A 181 1.94 18.43 -13.78
N ILE A 182 2.66 17.36 -13.42
CA ILE A 182 4.11 17.26 -13.63
C ILE A 182 4.44 16.72 -15.01
N LYS A 183 3.62 15.80 -15.56
CA LYS A 183 3.75 15.26 -16.92
C LYS A 183 5.09 14.54 -17.25
N LYS A 184 5.98 14.41 -16.27
CA LYS A 184 7.28 13.72 -16.37
C LYS A 184 7.32 12.51 -15.45
N ARG A 185 7.37 11.31 -16.02
CA ARG A 185 7.19 10.06 -15.28
C ARG A 185 8.22 9.87 -14.17
N LYS A 186 9.49 10.18 -14.46
CA LYS A 186 10.57 10.08 -13.46
C LYS A 186 10.33 10.99 -12.26
N VAL A 187 9.91 12.24 -12.49
CA VAL A 187 9.64 13.21 -11.41
C VAL A 187 8.41 12.82 -10.60
N VAL A 188 7.35 12.36 -11.26
CA VAL A 188 6.15 11.83 -10.59
C VAL A 188 6.50 10.68 -9.66
N ASN A 189 7.29 9.71 -10.14
CA ASN A 189 7.77 8.59 -9.31
C ASN A 189 8.50 9.08 -8.07
N SER A 190 9.54 9.90 -8.25
CA SER A 190 10.37 10.36 -7.14
C SER A 190 9.57 11.14 -6.12
N LEU A 191 8.70 12.06 -6.57
CA LEU A 191 7.90 12.88 -5.66
C LEU A 191 6.84 12.06 -4.91
N SER A 192 6.13 11.17 -5.61
CA SER A 192 5.14 10.30 -4.96
C SER A 192 5.77 9.35 -3.95
N ILE A 193 6.94 8.77 -4.26
CA ILE A 193 7.68 7.90 -3.33
C ILE A 193 8.18 8.72 -2.12
N ALA A 194 8.69 9.93 -2.35
CA ALA A 194 9.09 10.82 -1.26
C ALA A 194 7.90 11.15 -0.33
N ILE A 195 6.72 11.41 -0.89
CA ILE A 195 5.49 11.62 -0.09
C ILE A 195 5.11 10.35 0.68
N LEU A 196 5.25 9.17 0.08
CA LEU A 196 5.00 7.90 0.77
C LEU A 196 5.91 7.71 1.98
N PHE A 197 7.21 7.91 1.82
CA PHE A 197 8.16 7.84 2.92
C PHE A 197 7.92 8.93 3.96
N LEU A 198 7.59 10.16 3.53
CA LEU A 198 7.24 11.25 4.45
C LEU A 198 6.06 10.86 5.34
N PHE A 199 4.97 10.35 4.76
CA PHE A 199 3.81 9.90 5.52
C PHE A 199 4.17 8.76 6.48
N TYR A 200 5.01 7.83 6.04
CA TYR A 200 5.49 6.74 6.90
C TYR A 200 6.33 7.25 8.08
N PHE A 201 7.26 8.17 7.83
CA PHE A 201 8.10 8.78 8.87
C PHE A 201 7.29 9.65 9.82
N LEU A 202 6.29 10.38 9.34
CA LEU A 202 5.38 11.14 10.18
C LEU A 202 4.66 10.25 11.19
N ASP A 203 4.34 9.01 10.85
CA ASP A 203 3.79 8.05 11.82
C ASP A 203 4.87 7.49 12.76
N THR A 204 5.92 6.93 12.16
CA THR A 204 6.92 6.11 12.88
C THR A 204 7.83 6.93 13.78
N VAL A 205 8.38 8.05 13.28
CA VAL A 205 9.37 8.87 14.02
C VAL A 205 8.72 9.69 15.12
N THR A 206 7.46 10.10 14.92
CA THR A 206 6.74 10.87 15.93
C THR A 206 6.07 9.99 16.98
N LYS A 207 6.14 8.66 16.83
CA LYS A 207 5.62 7.70 17.79
C LYS A 207 6.33 7.86 19.13
N GLY A 208 5.56 8.10 20.19
CA GLY A 208 6.10 8.34 21.54
C GLY A 208 6.49 9.79 21.86
N VAL A 209 6.49 10.71 20.88
CA VAL A 209 6.84 12.12 21.10
C VAL A 209 5.58 12.98 21.20
N LYS A 210 5.20 13.37 22.42
CA LYS A 210 3.94 14.11 22.69
C LYS A 210 3.78 15.38 21.84
N ASN A 211 4.84 16.15 21.66
CA ASN A 211 4.79 17.44 20.96
C ASN A 211 4.51 17.31 19.46
N PHE A 212 4.75 16.14 18.86
CA PHE A 212 4.52 15.87 17.44
C PHE A 212 3.28 15.00 17.17
N ALA A 213 2.42 14.80 18.17
CA ALA A 213 1.22 13.98 18.03
C ALA A 213 0.26 14.49 16.93
N PHE A 214 0.26 15.80 16.63
CA PHE A 214 -0.55 16.37 15.55
C PHE A 214 -0.04 15.93 14.16
N LEU A 215 1.29 15.87 13.97
CA LEU A 215 1.92 15.43 12.72
C LEU A 215 1.57 13.97 12.42
N ARG A 216 1.49 13.14 13.47
CA ARG A 216 1.10 11.74 13.35
C ARG A 216 -0.29 11.57 12.76
N LYS A 217 -1.25 12.40 13.17
CA LYS A 217 -2.64 12.35 12.70
C LYS A 217 -2.80 12.65 11.21
N ILE A 218 -1.82 13.32 10.60
CA ILE A 218 -1.81 13.59 9.15
C ILE A 218 -1.47 12.32 8.36
N SER A 219 -0.66 11.43 8.94
CA SER A 219 -0.27 10.19 8.28
C SER A 219 -1.45 9.23 8.15
N MET A 220 -1.65 8.68 6.95
CA MET A 220 -2.65 7.63 6.74
C MET A 220 -2.29 6.33 7.48
N PHE A 221 -1.00 6.09 7.73
CA PHE A 221 -0.53 4.91 8.47
C PHE A 221 -0.97 4.93 9.94
N TYR A 222 -1.03 6.12 10.55
CA TYR A 222 -1.47 6.29 11.93
C TYR A 222 -2.89 5.73 12.17
N HIS A 223 -3.78 5.90 11.20
CA HIS A 223 -5.18 5.48 11.32
C HIS A 223 -5.37 3.97 11.08
N LEU A 224 -4.36 3.30 10.53
CA LEU A 224 -4.37 1.88 10.17
C LEU A 224 -3.54 1.02 11.13
N SER A 225 -3.84 1.12 12.42
CA SER A 225 -3.10 0.40 13.47
C SER A 225 -3.26 -1.12 13.33
N THR A 226 -2.18 -1.77 12.91
CA THR A 226 -2.08 -3.23 12.81
C THR A 226 -2.01 -3.89 14.18
N ILE A 227 -1.39 -3.23 15.16
CA ILE A 227 -1.33 -3.66 16.57
C ILE A 227 -2.74 -3.78 17.15
N GLN A 228 -3.59 -2.77 16.95
CA GLN A 228 -4.97 -2.82 17.44
C GLN A 228 -5.76 -3.93 16.76
N LEU A 229 -5.57 -4.09 15.44
CA LEU A 229 -6.20 -5.16 14.68
C LEU A 229 -5.82 -6.56 15.20
N VAL A 230 -4.54 -6.80 15.49
CA VAL A 230 -4.07 -8.08 16.08
C VAL A 230 -4.62 -8.26 17.50
N ASN A 231 -4.63 -7.23 18.34
CA ASN A 231 -5.05 -7.37 19.74
C ASN A 231 -6.56 -7.52 19.90
N GLN A 232 -7.35 -6.79 19.12
CA GLN A 232 -8.79 -6.70 19.29
C GLN A 232 -9.57 -7.50 18.24
N HIS A 233 -8.91 -8.00 17.19
CA HIS A 233 -9.54 -8.66 16.04
C HIS A 233 -10.64 -7.77 15.40
N THR A 234 -10.50 -6.44 15.52
CA THR A 234 -11.41 -5.43 14.98
C THR A 234 -10.73 -4.67 13.86
N ILE A 235 -11.41 -4.62 12.72
CA ILE A 235 -10.95 -3.85 11.56
C ILE A 235 -11.49 -2.43 11.69
N ASN A 236 -10.62 -1.44 11.57
CA ASN A 236 -11.01 -0.03 11.59
C ASN A 236 -11.58 0.40 10.22
N TYR A 237 -12.83 -0.01 9.95
CA TYR A 237 -13.52 0.34 8.70
C TYR A 237 -13.71 1.85 8.52
N ILE A 238 -13.80 2.61 9.61
CA ILE A 238 -13.95 4.06 9.57
C ILE A 238 -12.68 4.71 8.99
N ALA A 239 -11.50 4.28 9.44
CA ALA A 239 -10.23 4.75 8.89
C ALA A 239 -10.08 4.38 7.40
N VAL A 240 -10.39 3.13 7.04
CA VAL A 240 -10.35 2.67 5.64
C VAL A 240 -11.27 3.52 4.77
N PHE A 241 -12.51 3.74 5.19
CA PHE A 241 -13.49 4.56 4.48
C PHE A 241 -13.00 6.01 4.32
N PHE A 242 -12.47 6.61 5.39
CA PHE A 242 -11.94 7.97 5.36
C PHE A 242 -10.77 8.13 4.36
N ILE A 243 -9.83 7.17 4.34
CA ILE A 243 -8.71 7.16 3.38
C ILE A 243 -9.23 7.04 1.94
N ILE A 244 -10.20 6.16 1.70
CA ILE A 244 -10.83 6.00 0.39
C ILE A 244 -11.55 7.29 -0.03
N LEU A 245 -12.23 7.97 0.90
CA LEU A 245 -12.93 9.23 0.64
C LEU A 245 -11.95 10.34 0.20
N ILE A 246 -10.82 10.49 0.88
CA ILE A 246 -9.77 11.44 0.49
C ILE A 246 -9.21 11.06 -0.89
N SER A 247 -8.95 9.77 -1.10
CA SER A 247 -8.47 9.26 -2.39
C SER A 247 -9.43 9.59 -3.52
N PHE A 248 -10.75 9.50 -3.28
CA PHE A 248 -11.79 9.88 -4.22
C PHE A 248 -11.78 11.38 -4.52
N ALA A 249 -11.64 12.23 -3.50
CA ALA A 249 -11.51 13.67 -3.69
C ALA A 249 -10.30 14.03 -4.58
N LEU A 250 -9.14 13.41 -4.36
CA LEU A 250 -7.94 13.60 -5.21
C LEU A 250 -8.20 13.20 -6.67
N ILE A 251 -8.94 12.12 -6.91
CA ILE A 251 -9.31 11.68 -8.27
C ILE A 251 -10.29 12.66 -8.92
N LEU A 252 -11.24 13.22 -8.18
CA LEU A 252 -12.16 14.22 -8.72
C LEU A 252 -11.42 15.49 -9.16
N VAL A 253 -10.47 15.96 -8.34
CA VAL A 253 -9.59 17.09 -8.71
C VAL A 253 -8.78 16.74 -9.96
N SER A 254 -8.16 15.56 -9.97
CA SER A 254 -7.40 15.03 -11.12
C SER A 254 -8.25 15.03 -12.40
N LYS A 255 -9.46 14.46 -12.34
CA LYS A 255 -10.39 14.40 -13.47
C LYS A 255 -10.70 15.79 -14.00
N LYS A 256 -11.07 16.73 -13.13
CA LYS A 256 -11.42 18.10 -13.52
C LYS A 256 -10.24 18.77 -14.22
N SER A 257 -9.03 18.65 -13.66
CA SER A 257 -7.81 19.20 -14.26
C SER A 257 -7.48 18.56 -15.61
N PHE A 258 -7.67 17.24 -15.77
CA PHE A 258 -7.43 16.55 -17.04
C PHE A 258 -8.41 16.98 -18.14
N GLU A 259 -9.65 17.33 -17.78
CA GLU A 259 -10.65 17.80 -18.75
C GLU A 259 -10.35 19.22 -19.24
N THR A 260 -9.93 20.12 -18.35
CA THR A 260 -9.74 21.55 -18.64
C THR A 260 -8.37 21.92 -19.16
N GLN A 261 -7.35 21.07 -19.00
CA GLN A 261 -6.01 21.40 -19.46
C GLN A 261 -5.93 21.36 -20.98
N ASP A 262 -5.47 22.46 -21.58
CA ASP A 262 -5.01 22.45 -22.96
C ASP A 262 -3.76 21.58 -23.03
N ILE A 263 -3.85 20.53 -23.83
CA ILE A 263 -2.72 19.64 -24.11
C ILE A 263 -2.03 20.24 -25.33
N LEU A 264 -1.41 21.41 -25.10
CA LEU A 264 -0.42 22.01 -25.98
C LEU A 264 0.94 21.54 -25.45
N ILE A 265 1.67 20.77 -26.25
CA ILE A 265 3.03 20.31 -25.97
C ILE A 265 3.97 21.03 -26.93
#